data_AF-A0A4Q3WQL1-F1
#
_entry.id   AF-A0A4Q3WQL1-F1
#
_cell.length_a   1.000
_cell.length_b   1.000
_cell.length_c   1.000
_cell.angle_alpha   90.00
_cell.angle_beta   90.00
_cell.angle_gamma   90.00
#
_symmetry.space_group_name_H-M   'P 1'
#
loop_
_entity.id
_entity.type
_entity.pdbx_description
1 polymer ?
#
loop_
_entity_poly.entity_id
_entity_poly.type
_entity_poly.pdbx_seq_one_letter_code
_entity_poly.pdbx_strand_id
1 'polypeptide(L)'
;MGSAGGHDGTLSRLIELKRWTKAHDFAVSLKEIFGARFFIELSHREKSTANERSRLLQELAATLEIPTVASNDVRHATREEYAVYDAQTCRRLGLTVSQWHRDRPHNDAAYLCSTARLQKLGLPLAAIANSEAIARECSVSLLPGEVAPPHAFVPSGSDAVAYFKSLCIAGLKRRGMATSRRAKELLRKECDIICHLELEEFFLVVREVVVYARSVGIRCSGRGSAANSLVAYLLGITEVDPIKQNLLFERFLHEGRRGMPDIDVDFDTSRRNEVIAWMARNWGEEHTAMTANVNT
;
A
#
# COMPACT_ATOMS: atom_id res chain seq x y z
N MET A 1 11.98 13.09 -7.37
CA MET A 1 13.20 13.61 -6.72
C MET A 1 14.19 12.47 -6.65
N GLY A 2 15.46 12.69 -6.99
CA GLY A 2 16.49 11.66 -6.92
C GLY A 2 17.73 12.23 -6.24
N SER A 3 18.20 11.57 -5.18
CA SER A 3 19.51 11.86 -4.59
C SER A 3 20.49 10.74 -4.99
N ALA A 4 21.68 11.11 -5.46
CA ALA A 4 22.79 10.17 -5.52
C ALA A 4 23.46 10.21 -4.15
N GLY A 5 23.16 9.22 -3.31
CA GLY A 5 23.48 9.36 -1.91
C GLY A 5 23.27 8.12 -1.04
N GLY A 6 23.62 8.26 0.24
CA GLY A 6 23.88 7.16 1.16
C GLY A 6 25.37 6.78 1.20
N HIS A 7 25.82 6.32 2.37
CA HIS A 7 27.18 5.81 2.53
C HIS A 7 27.52 4.72 1.51
N ASP A 8 26.54 3.86 1.21
CA ASP A 8 26.66 2.73 0.29
C ASP A 8 26.22 3.05 -1.15
N GLY A 9 25.93 4.33 -1.43
CA GLY A 9 25.53 4.77 -2.77
C GLY A 9 26.65 4.63 -3.80
N THR A 10 26.30 4.31 -5.05
CA THR A 10 27.26 4.13 -6.16
C THR A 10 28.22 5.30 -6.30
N LEU A 11 27.71 6.53 -6.20
CA LEU A 11 28.53 7.75 -6.31
C LEU A 11 29.54 7.85 -5.16
N SER A 12 29.09 7.69 -3.92
CA SER A 12 29.95 7.64 -2.72
C SER A 12 31.06 6.61 -2.87
N ARG A 13 30.73 5.42 -3.37
CA ARG A 13 31.69 4.33 -3.57
C ARG A 13 32.73 4.64 -4.66
N LEU A 14 32.31 5.25 -5.78
CA LEU A 14 33.23 5.63 -6.86
C LEU A 14 34.22 6.70 -6.39
N ILE A 15 33.76 7.66 -5.58
CA ILE A 15 34.60 8.69 -4.95
C ILE A 15 35.61 8.07 -3.98
N GLU A 16 35.16 7.19 -3.08
CA GLU A 16 36.05 6.49 -2.13
C GLU A 16 37.11 5.63 -2.85
N LEU A 17 36.76 5.03 -3.99
CA LEU A 17 37.68 4.27 -4.85
C LEU A 17 38.52 5.15 -5.79
N LYS A 18 38.41 6.49 -5.70
CA LYS A 18 39.11 7.47 -6.54
C LYS A 18 38.88 7.26 -8.05
N ARG A 19 37.70 6.74 -8.42
CA ARG A 19 37.30 6.50 -9.82
C ARG A 19 36.60 7.73 -10.39
N TRP A 20 37.36 8.82 -10.53
CA TRP A 20 36.86 10.15 -10.86
C TRP A 20 36.02 10.24 -12.12
N THR A 21 36.53 9.74 -13.25
CA THR A 21 35.81 9.76 -14.53
C THR A 21 34.46 9.03 -14.40
N LYS A 22 34.44 7.86 -13.76
CA LYS A 22 33.20 7.10 -13.57
C LYS A 22 32.22 7.82 -12.63
N ALA A 23 32.71 8.47 -11.58
CA ALA A 23 31.87 9.26 -10.67
C ALA A 23 31.24 10.45 -11.39
N HIS A 24 32.04 11.13 -12.21
CA HIS A 24 31.60 12.23 -13.05
C HIS A 24 30.53 11.79 -14.05
N ASP A 25 30.82 10.78 -14.88
CA ASP A 25 29.89 10.29 -15.90
C ASP A 25 28.58 9.83 -15.28
N PHE A 26 28.65 9.13 -14.14
CA PHE A 26 27.47 8.70 -13.41
C PHE A 26 26.63 9.88 -12.89
N ALA A 27 27.27 10.91 -12.31
CA ALA A 27 26.58 12.10 -11.85
C ALA A 27 25.98 12.92 -13.01
N VAL A 28 26.65 13.00 -14.16
CA VAL A 28 26.13 13.62 -15.38
C VAL A 28 24.88 12.89 -15.86
N SER A 29 24.91 11.56 -15.99
CA SER A 29 23.73 10.79 -16.40
C SER A 29 22.54 10.99 -15.45
N LEU A 30 22.79 11.07 -14.14
CA LEU A 30 21.72 11.36 -13.18
C LEU A 30 21.21 12.80 -13.28
N LYS A 31 22.10 13.77 -13.54
CA LYS A 31 21.70 15.16 -13.81
C LYS A 31 20.84 15.26 -15.07
N GLU A 32 21.16 14.52 -16.13
CA GLU A 32 20.36 14.46 -17.36
C GLU A 32 18.96 13.87 -17.11
N ILE A 33 18.86 12.81 -16.30
CA ILE A 33 17.58 12.15 -15.99
C ILE A 33 16.70 13.01 -15.08
N PHE A 34 17.26 13.58 -14.01
CA PHE A 34 16.50 14.23 -12.95
C PHE A 34 16.46 15.76 -13.05
N GLY A 35 17.35 16.36 -13.85
CA GLY A 35 17.46 17.81 -14.05
C GLY A 35 17.71 18.55 -12.74
N ALA A 36 16.98 19.64 -12.53
CA ALA A 36 17.05 20.45 -11.30
C ALA A 36 16.61 19.70 -10.02
N ARG A 37 16.02 18.50 -10.15
CA ARG A 37 15.58 17.67 -9.01
C ARG A 37 16.67 16.70 -8.53
N PHE A 38 17.89 16.85 -9.05
CA PHE A 38 19.06 16.06 -8.68
C PHE A 38 19.93 16.80 -7.67
N PHE A 39 20.27 16.11 -6.58
CA PHE A 39 21.16 16.62 -5.55
C PHE A 39 22.26 15.60 -5.26
N ILE A 40 23.47 16.07 -4.98
CA ILE A 40 24.53 15.23 -4.41
C ILE A 40 24.37 15.22 -2.89
N GLU A 41 24.13 14.04 -2.32
CA GLU A 41 23.96 13.88 -0.89
C GLU A 41 25.30 13.94 -0.14
N LEU A 42 25.35 14.72 0.94
CA LEU A 42 26.46 14.79 1.87
C LEU A 42 26.03 14.19 3.21
N SER A 43 26.76 13.15 3.65
CA SER A 43 26.60 12.52 4.95
C SER A 43 27.94 12.25 5.60
N HIS A 44 28.04 12.51 6.91
CA HIS A 44 29.28 12.32 7.66
C HIS A 44 29.31 10.98 8.41
N ARG A 45 28.29 10.70 9.25
CA ARG A 45 28.18 9.48 10.08
C ARG A 45 29.44 9.13 10.90
N GLU A 46 30.21 10.15 11.28
CA GLU A 46 31.46 10.03 12.07
C GLU A 46 32.43 8.92 11.60
N LYS A 47 32.49 8.65 10.29
CA LYS A 47 33.48 7.73 9.72
C LYS A 47 34.82 8.44 9.55
N SER A 48 35.93 7.71 9.66
CA SER A 48 37.28 8.25 9.46
C SER A 48 37.47 8.87 8.07
N THR A 49 36.80 8.35 7.04
CA THR A 49 36.87 8.85 5.66
C THR A 49 35.82 9.92 5.32
N ALA A 50 34.97 10.30 6.28
CA ALA A 50 33.79 11.12 6.02
C ALA A 50 34.12 12.54 5.54
N ASN A 51 35.10 13.19 6.17
CA ASN A 51 35.53 14.54 5.80
C ASN A 51 36.08 14.59 4.37
N GLU A 52 36.97 13.65 4.03
CA GLU A 52 37.54 13.56 2.70
C GLU A 52 36.45 13.27 1.66
N ARG A 53 35.57 12.29 1.91
CA ARG A 53 34.45 11.99 1.01
C ARG A 53 33.56 13.22 0.81
N SER A 54 33.22 13.93 1.89
CA SER A 54 32.39 15.14 1.83
C SER A 54 33.05 16.22 0.96
N ARG A 55 34.34 16.47 1.14
CA ARG A 55 35.11 17.42 0.32
C ARG A 55 35.06 17.05 -1.16
N LEU A 56 35.36 15.79 -1.46
CA LEU A 56 35.38 15.25 -2.82
C LEU A 56 34.01 15.30 -3.52
N LEU A 57 32.94 15.03 -2.79
CA LEU A 57 31.57 15.15 -3.31
C LEU A 57 31.18 16.62 -3.55
N GLN A 58 31.62 17.55 -2.68
CA GLN A 58 31.42 18.98 -2.88
C GLN A 58 32.19 19.51 -4.11
N GLU A 59 33.41 19.03 -4.36
CA GLU A 59 34.19 19.37 -5.55
C GLU A 59 33.52 18.90 -6.83
N LEU A 60 33.00 17.67 -6.82
CA LEU A 60 32.21 17.14 -7.93
C LEU A 60 30.94 17.95 -8.15
N ALA A 61 30.22 18.28 -7.07
CA ALA A 61 29.01 19.09 -7.11
C ALA A 61 29.27 20.48 -7.70
N ALA A 62 30.37 21.13 -7.30
CA ALA A 62 30.77 22.43 -7.83
C ALA A 62 31.14 22.34 -9.31
N THR A 63 31.91 21.33 -9.71
CA THR A 63 32.36 21.12 -11.10
C THR A 63 31.17 20.89 -12.04
N LEU A 64 30.17 20.15 -11.58
CA LEU A 64 28.99 19.82 -12.37
C LEU A 64 27.85 20.80 -12.17
N GLU A 65 28.01 21.84 -11.34
CA GLU A 65 26.94 22.77 -10.96
C GLU A 65 25.67 22.02 -10.49
N ILE A 66 25.84 21.08 -9.56
CA ILE A 66 24.77 20.28 -8.95
C ILE A 66 24.63 20.71 -7.50
N PRO A 67 23.43 21.05 -7.02
CA PRO A 67 23.23 21.40 -5.61
C PRO A 67 23.52 20.20 -4.70
N THR A 68 23.96 20.47 -3.47
CA THR A 68 24.18 19.44 -2.46
C THR A 68 23.04 19.39 -1.45
N VAL A 69 22.80 18.25 -0.82
CA VAL A 69 21.80 18.09 0.25
C VAL A 69 22.40 17.33 1.42
N ALA A 70 22.11 17.74 2.65
CA ALA A 70 22.62 17.06 3.84
C ALA A 70 21.67 15.94 4.29
N SER A 71 22.23 14.80 4.70
CA SER A 71 21.46 13.72 5.31
C SER A 71 22.29 13.06 6.42
N ASN A 72 21.62 12.36 7.34
CA ASN A 72 22.31 11.53 8.34
C ASN A 72 22.10 10.02 8.13
N ASP A 73 21.38 9.61 7.07
CA ASP A 73 21.04 8.20 6.80
C ASP A 73 20.56 7.48 8.08
N VAL A 74 19.49 8.02 8.66
CA VAL A 74 18.98 7.64 9.99
C VAL A 74 18.49 6.19 9.98
N ARG A 75 18.95 5.40 10.96
CA ARG A 75 18.61 3.97 11.14
C ARG A 75 17.96 3.67 12.50
N HIS A 76 18.05 4.60 13.44
CA HIS A 76 17.46 4.51 14.77
C HIS A 76 17.04 5.92 15.24
N ALA A 77 16.10 6.06 16.18
CA ALA A 77 15.56 7.38 16.52
C ALA A 77 16.53 8.16 17.42
N THR A 78 17.04 7.52 18.47
CA THR A 78 17.95 8.12 19.45
C THR A 78 19.33 7.47 19.42
N ARG A 79 20.35 8.12 20.00
CA ARG A 79 21.72 7.57 19.98
C ARG A 79 21.81 6.27 20.78
N GLU A 80 21.05 6.20 21.87
CA GLU A 80 21.00 5.11 22.85
C GLU A 80 20.45 3.81 22.23
N GLU A 81 19.60 3.91 21.21
CA GLU A 81 19.01 2.77 20.49
C GLU A 81 20.00 2.03 19.56
N TYR A 82 21.26 2.47 19.48
CA TYR A 82 22.28 1.79 18.68
C TYR A 82 22.38 0.29 19.01
N ALA A 83 22.34 -0.08 20.29
CA ALA A 83 22.43 -1.48 20.70
C ALA A 83 21.27 -2.33 20.15
N VAL A 84 20.06 -1.76 20.08
CA VAL A 84 18.88 -2.42 19.50
C VAL A 84 19.04 -2.56 17.99
N TYR A 85 19.48 -1.51 17.32
CA TYR A 85 19.73 -1.52 15.87
C TYR A 85 20.81 -2.55 15.47
N ASP A 86 21.92 -2.62 16.22
CA ASP A 86 22.97 -3.61 15.98
C ASP A 86 22.47 -5.04 16.28
N ALA A 87 21.71 -5.26 17.35
CA ALA A 87 21.12 -6.57 17.65
C ALA A 87 20.14 -7.04 16.56
N GLN A 88 19.27 -6.15 16.06
CA GLN A 88 18.37 -6.44 14.94
C GLN A 88 19.15 -6.74 13.65
N THR A 89 20.25 -6.02 13.41
CA THR A 89 21.14 -6.28 12.28
C THR A 89 21.82 -7.64 12.41
N CYS A 90 22.30 -8.01 13.59
CA CYS A 90 22.87 -9.33 13.87
C CYS A 90 21.85 -10.45 13.63
N ARG A 91 20.61 -10.29 14.12
CA ARG A 91 19.51 -11.23 13.87
C ARG A 91 19.25 -11.42 12.37
N ARG A 92 19.19 -10.33 11.60
CA ARG A 92 19.02 -10.37 10.14
C ARG A 92 20.17 -11.10 9.43
N LEU A 93 21.39 -10.97 9.94
CA LEU A 93 22.59 -11.59 9.37
C LEU A 93 22.84 -13.01 9.90
N GLY A 94 22.06 -13.51 10.86
CA GLY A 94 22.32 -14.79 11.53
C GLY A 94 23.59 -14.80 12.38
N LEU A 95 23.95 -13.65 12.97
CA LEU A 95 25.16 -13.45 13.77
C LEU A 95 24.82 -13.13 15.22
N THR A 96 25.83 -13.26 16.08
CA THR A 96 25.83 -12.73 17.45
C THR A 96 26.51 -11.35 17.50
N VAL A 97 26.20 -10.54 18.51
CA VAL A 97 26.74 -9.18 18.67
C VAL A 97 28.27 -9.12 18.85
N SER A 98 28.92 -10.24 19.19
CA SER A 98 30.38 -10.33 19.28
C SER A 98 31.06 -10.60 17.93
N GLN A 99 30.33 -11.04 16.91
CA GLN A 99 30.90 -11.41 15.60
C GLN A 99 31.01 -10.22 14.67
N TRP A 100 32.23 -9.84 14.30
CA TRP A 100 32.46 -8.79 13.32
C TRP A 100 31.86 -9.15 11.94
N HIS A 101 31.26 -8.17 11.27
CA HIS A 101 30.76 -8.30 9.90
C HIS A 101 30.73 -6.92 9.21
N ARG A 102 31.02 -6.87 7.91
CA ARG A 102 31.08 -5.60 7.16
C ARG A 102 29.75 -4.85 7.08
N ASP A 103 28.64 -5.57 7.11
CA ASP A 103 27.28 -5.00 7.03
C ASP A 103 26.66 -4.69 8.41
N ARG A 104 27.44 -4.85 9.50
CA ARG A 104 27.06 -4.37 10.84
C ARG A 104 27.33 -2.87 10.96
N PRO A 105 26.56 -2.14 11.78
CA PRO A 105 26.78 -0.72 11.96
C PRO A 105 28.10 -0.44 12.69
N HIS A 106 28.94 0.41 12.08
CA HIS A 106 30.28 0.72 12.59
C HIS A 106 30.29 1.58 13.86
N ASN A 107 29.24 2.38 14.08
CA ASN A 107 29.12 3.31 15.19
C ASN A 107 27.63 3.67 15.41
N ASP A 108 27.39 4.45 16.45
CA ASP A 108 26.09 4.94 16.89
C ASP A 108 25.64 6.23 16.18
N ALA A 109 26.31 6.67 15.12
CA ALA A 109 26.10 8.01 14.57
C ALA A 109 24.82 8.15 13.72
N ALA A 110 24.16 7.04 13.36
CA ALA A 110 23.00 6.97 12.47
C ALA A 110 21.65 7.20 13.18
N TYR A 111 21.60 8.06 14.20
CA TYR A 111 20.36 8.48 14.84
C TYR A 111 19.78 9.76 14.24
N LEU A 112 18.53 10.10 14.58
CA LEU A 112 17.93 11.39 14.20
C LEU A 112 18.60 12.52 15.00
N CYS A 113 19.51 13.25 14.36
CA CYS A 113 20.32 14.25 15.05
C CYS A 113 19.96 15.70 14.68
N SER A 114 20.36 16.64 15.54
CA SER A 114 20.12 18.07 15.32
C SER A 114 20.92 18.63 14.14
N THR A 115 20.39 19.68 13.51
CA THR A 115 21.09 20.46 12.48
C THR A 115 22.40 21.05 13.00
N ALA A 116 22.45 21.49 14.26
CA ALA A 116 23.66 21.99 14.92
C ALA A 116 24.78 20.92 14.96
N ARG A 117 24.43 19.64 15.16
CA ARG A 117 25.41 18.56 15.09
C ARG A 117 25.92 18.37 13.65
N LEU A 118 25.03 18.39 12.66
CA LEU A 118 25.43 18.26 11.25
C LEU A 118 26.40 19.38 10.85
N GLN A 119 26.16 20.62 11.30
CA GLN A 119 27.07 21.75 11.12
C GLN A 119 28.42 21.52 11.81
N LYS A 120 28.40 21.04 13.07
CA LYS A 120 29.62 20.70 13.81
C LYS A 120 30.44 19.60 13.14
N LEU A 121 29.78 18.69 12.43
CA LEU A 121 30.42 17.66 11.61
C LEU A 121 30.91 18.20 10.24
N GLY A 122 30.80 19.51 9.99
CA GLY A 122 31.32 20.14 8.78
C GLY A 122 30.42 20.00 7.55
N LEU A 123 29.14 19.65 7.71
CA LEU A 123 28.20 19.71 6.59
C LEU A 123 27.84 21.17 6.25
N PRO A 124 27.88 21.57 4.97
CA PRO A 124 27.58 22.95 4.57
C PRO A 124 26.17 23.39 4.96
N LEU A 125 26.04 24.65 5.43
CA LEU A 125 24.75 25.26 5.74
C LEU A 125 23.78 25.22 4.56
N ALA A 126 24.28 25.45 3.35
CA ALA A 126 23.49 25.36 2.12
C ALA A 126 22.90 23.96 1.89
N ALA A 127 23.68 22.90 2.15
CA ALA A 127 23.21 21.52 2.02
C ALA A 127 22.11 21.19 3.05
N ILE A 128 22.26 21.70 4.27
CA ILE A 128 21.23 21.56 5.33
C ILE A 128 19.96 22.32 4.93
N ALA A 129 20.08 23.56 4.46
CA ALA A 129 18.95 24.36 4.00
C ALA A 129 18.21 23.72 2.81
N ASN A 130 18.94 23.10 1.88
CA ASN A 130 18.35 22.36 0.77
C ASN A 130 17.49 21.17 1.24
N SER A 131 17.83 20.55 2.37
CA SER A 131 17.05 19.44 2.95
C SER A 131 15.67 19.92 3.41
N GLU A 132 15.61 21.11 4.02
CA GLU A 132 14.37 21.75 4.43
C GLU A 132 13.56 22.26 3.23
N ALA A 133 14.23 22.82 2.22
CA ALA A 133 13.57 23.23 0.98
C ALA A 133 12.91 22.05 0.26
N ILE A 134 13.65 20.94 0.11
CA ILE A 134 13.13 19.66 -0.40
C ILE A 134 11.90 19.21 0.38
N ALA A 135 11.97 19.20 1.71
CA ALA A 135 10.86 18.78 2.54
C ALA A 135 9.60 19.65 2.35
N ARG A 136 9.76 20.96 2.15
CA ARG A 136 8.65 21.89 1.84
C ARG A 136 8.04 21.67 0.46
N GLU A 137 8.84 21.27 -0.53
CA GLU A 137 8.36 20.98 -1.89
C GLU A 137 7.66 19.62 -2.00
N CYS A 138 7.97 18.69 -1.10
CA CYS A 138 7.35 17.38 -1.07
C CYS A 138 5.92 17.42 -0.49
N SER A 139 4.92 17.51 -1.36
CA SER A 139 3.51 17.30 -1.01
C SER A 139 2.97 16.10 -1.79
N VAL A 140 2.53 15.06 -1.07
CA VAL A 140 1.94 13.85 -1.66
C VAL A 140 0.64 13.53 -0.92
N SER A 141 -0.47 13.51 -1.65
CA SER A 141 -1.73 12.95 -1.16
C SER A 141 -1.70 11.44 -1.39
N LEU A 142 -1.51 10.66 -0.32
CA LEU A 142 -1.29 9.22 -0.42
C LEU A 142 -2.56 8.40 -0.69
N LEU A 143 -3.75 8.94 -0.44
CA LEU A 143 -5.00 8.20 -0.61
C LEU A 143 -6.08 9.12 -1.19
N PRO A 144 -6.80 8.72 -2.26
CA PRO A 144 -8.13 9.26 -2.50
C PRO A 144 -9.02 8.92 -1.31
N GLY A 145 -9.90 9.84 -0.91
CA GLY A 145 -10.75 9.66 0.28
C GLY A 145 -11.78 8.53 0.16
N GLU A 146 -11.96 7.97 -1.05
CA GLU A 146 -12.99 6.99 -1.36
C GLU A 146 -12.41 5.85 -2.22
N VAL A 147 -12.78 4.62 -1.88
CA VAL A 147 -12.47 3.40 -2.64
C VAL A 147 -13.73 3.03 -3.42
N ALA A 148 -13.65 3.06 -4.75
CA ALA A 148 -14.73 2.58 -5.60
C ALA A 148 -14.57 1.07 -5.85
N PRO A 149 -15.66 0.28 -5.80
CA PRO A 149 -15.62 -1.11 -6.23
C PRO A 149 -15.29 -1.19 -7.73
N PRO A 150 -14.73 -2.32 -8.22
CA PRO A 150 -14.60 -2.54 -9.65
C PRO A 150 -16.00 -2.63 -10.28
N HIS A 151 -16.09 -2.32 -11.57
CA HIS A 151 -17.33 -2.45 -12.31
C HIS A 151 -17.73 -3.93 -12.45
N ALA A 152 -19.03 -4.20 -12.27
CA ALA A 152 -19.61 -5.51 -12.48
C ALA A 152 -19.85 -5.80 -13.97
N PHE A 153 -19.90 -7.08 -14.34
CA PHE A 153 -20.27 -7.49 -15.69
C PHE A 153 -21.79 -7.43 -15.89
N VAL A 154 -22.28 -6.26 -16.27
CA VAL A 154 -23.69 -6.05 -16.63
C VAL A 154 -23.93 -6.34 -18.12
N PRO A 155 -25.11 -6.89 -18.51
CA PRO A 155 -25.41 -7.10 -19.93
C PRO A 155 -25.36 -5.79 -20.73
N SER A 156 -24.85 -5.85 -21.96
CA SER A 156 -24.66 -4.66 -22.80
C SER A 156 -25.96 -3.83 -22.92
N GLY A 157 -25.83 -2.52 -22.69
CA GLY A 157 -26.96 -1.58 -22.71
C GLY A 157 -27.89 -1.64 -21.49
N SER A 158 -27.55 -2.42 -20.46
CA SER A 158 -28.31 -2.46 -19.20
C SER A 158 -27.75 -1.49 -18.17
N ASP A 159 -28.65 -0.88 -17.42
CA ASP A 159 -28.34 -0.12 -16.20
C ASP A 159 -28.00 -1.08 -15.04
N ALA A 160 -26.92 -0.82 -14.31
CA ALA A 160 -26.43 -1.67 -13.23
C ALA A 160 -27.47 -1.79 -12.10
N VAL A 161 -28.12 -0.67 -11.75
CA VAL A 161 -29.18 -0.63 -10.74
C VAL A 161 -30.38 -1.48 -11.17
N ALA A 162 -30.86 -1.31 -12.41
CA ALA A 162 -31.94 -2.11 -12.96
C ALA A 162 -31.59 -3.61 -13.00
N TYR A 163 -30.37 -3.95 -13.42
CA TYR A 163 -29.88 -5.33 -13.47
C TYR A 163 -29.83 -5.95 -12.07
N PHE A 164 -29.24 -5.25 -11.10
CA PHE A 164 -29.19 -5.64 -9.69
C PHE A 164 -30.60 -5.90 -9.12
N LYS A 165 -31.54 -4.96 -9.32
CA LYS A 165 -32.94 -5.12 -8.87
C LYS A 165 -33.62 -6.32 -9.53
N SER A 166 -33.38 -6.55 -10.83
CA SER A 166 -33.94 -7.71 -11.55
C SER A 166 -33.46 -9.05 -10.97
N LEU A 167 -32.17 -9.14 -10.59
CA LEU A 167 -31.59 -10.33 -9.98
C LEU A 167 -32.17 -10.59 -8.59
N CYS A 168 -32.42 -9.54 -7.81
CA CYS A 168 -33.06 -9.65 -6.50
C CYS A 168 -34.51 -10.16 -6.62
N ILE A 169 -35.28 -9.62 -7.58
CA ILE A 169 -36.66 -10.09 -7.86
C ILE A 169 -36.66 -11.55 -8.31
N ALA A 170 -35.73 -11.93 -9.19
CA ALA A 170 -35.55 -13.33 -9.58
C ALA A 170 -35.16 -14.21 -8.38
N GLY A 171 -34.33 -13.70 -7.47
CA GLY A 171 -33.95 -14.34 -6.21
C GLY A 171 -35.15 -14.63 -5.32
N LEU A 172 -36.10 -13.69 -5.19
CA LEU A 172 -37.33 -13.92 -4.41
C LEU A 172 -38.12 -15.13 -4.93
N LYS A 173 -38.22 -15.26 -6.27
CA LYS A 173 -38.87 -16.41 -6.90
C LYS A 173 -38.10 -17.70 -6.61
N ARG A 174 -36.78 -17.71 -6.81
CA ARG A 174 -35.92 -18.89 -6.55
C ARG A 174 -36.00 -19.37 -5.11
N ARG A 175 -36.07 -18.46 -4.13
CA ARG A 175 -36.14 -18.78 -2.69
C ARG A 175 -37.58 -19.05 -2.20
N GLY A 176 -38.58 -19.06 -3.07
CA GLY A 176 -39.99 -19.30 -2.69
C GLY A 176 -40.63 -18.17 -1.89
N MET A 177 -40.09 -16.96 -1.97
CA MET A 177 -40.53 -15.78 -1.20
C MET A 177 -41.38 -14.80 -2.02
N ALA A 178 -41.70 -15.12 -3.27
CA ALA A 178 -42.39 -14.22 -4.19
C ALA A 178 -43.78 -13.76 -3.73
N THR A 179 -44.44 -14.48 -2.81
CA THR A 179 -45.73 -14.11 -2.21
C THR A 179 -45.60 -13.47 -0.82
N SER A 180 -44.41 -13.52 -0.21
CA SER A 180 -44.18 -12.99 1.14
C SER A 180 -44.18 -11.47 1.14
N ARG A 181 -45.16 -10.87 1.83
CA ARG A 181 -45.24 -9.42 2.03
C ARG A 181 -44.01 -8.88 2.77
N ARG A 182 -43.63 -9.55 3.87
CA ARG A 182 -42.44 -9.18 4.68
C ARG A 182 -41.16 -9.18 3.85
N ALA A 183 -40.97 -10.18 2.98
CA ALA A 183 -39.79 -10.25 2.13
C ALA A 183 -39.75 -9.13 1.08
N LYS A 184 -40.90 -8.77 0.48
CA LYS A 184 -40.98 -7.67 -0.48
C LYS A 184 -40.70 -6.31 0.17
N GLU A 185 -41.23 -6.08 1.37
CA GLU A 185 -41.01 -4.84 2.13
C GLU A 185 -39.55 -4.70 2.54
N LEU A 186 -38.94 -5.77 3.07
CA LEU A 186 -37.53 -5.77 3.42
C LEU A 186 -36.62 -5.60 2.18
N LEU A 187 -36.91 -6.30 1.08
CA LEU A 187 -36.14 -6.15 -0.16
C LEU A 187 -36.16 -4.71 -0.67
N ARG A 188 -37.33 -4.06 -0.67
CA ARG A 188 -37.42 -2.66 -1.09
C ARG A 188 -36.50 -1.78 -0.25
N LYS A 189 -36.59 -1.89 1.07
CA LYS A 189 -35.76 -1.13 2.01
C LYS A 189 -34.27 -1.34 1.78
N GLU A 190 -33.82 -2.59 1.66
CA GLU A 190 -32.40 -2.89 1.44
C GLU A 190 -31.91 -2.36 0.09
N CYS A 191 -32.66 -2.57 -0.99
CA CYS A 191 -32.32 -2.04 -2.31
C CYS A 191 -32.24 -0.52 -2.33
N ASP A 192 -33.16 0.17 -1.65
CA ASP A 192 -33.17 1.63 -1.59
C ASP A 192 -31.90 2.15 -0.89
N ILE A 193 -31.50 1.54 0.24
CA ILE A 193 -30.26 1.91 0.95
C ILE A 193 -29.02 1.58 0.12
N ILE A 194 -28.95 0.39 -0.49
CA ILE A 194 -27.79 -0.04 -1.28
C ILE A 194 -27.58 0.88 -2.48
N CYS A 195 -28.65 1.23 -3.21
CA CYS A 195 -28.56 2.13 -4.35
C CYS A 195 -28.32 3.59 -3.94
N HIS A 196 -28.86 4.03 -2.79
CA HIS A 196 -28.56 5.37 -2.28
C HIS A 196 -27.08 5.55 -1.93
N LEU A 197 -26.42 4.48 -1.49
CA LEU A 197 -25.00 4.44 -1.17
C LEU A 197 -24.11 4.04 -2.37
N GLU A 198 -24.68 3.87 -3.57
CA GLU A 198 -23.97 3.49 -4.80
C GLU A 198 -23.19 2.16 -4.67
N LEU A 199 -23.78 1.19 -3.97
CA LEU A 199 -23.15 -0.11 -3.66
C LEU A 199 -23.66 -1.27 -4.52
N GLU A 200 -24.60 -1.06 -5.45
CA GLU A 200 -25.16 -2.13 -6.28
C GLU A 200 -24.10 -2.91 -7.05
N GLU A 201 -23.10 -2.24 -7.63
CA GLU A 201 -22.02 -2.90 -8.37
C GLU A 201 -21.15 -3.74 -7.46
N PHE A 202 -20.89 -3.29 -6.22
CA PHE A 202 -20.17 -4.08 -5.23
C PHE A 202 -20.88 -5.42 -4.95
N PHE A 203 -22.21 -5.42 -4.78
CA PHE A 203 -22.96 -6.66 -4.59
C PHE A 203 -22.95 -7.54 -5.85
N LEU A 204 -22.97 -6.94 -7.04
CA LEU A 204 -22.89 -7.67 -8.30
C LEU A 204 -21.53 -8.36 -8.47
N VAL A 205 -20.42 -7.65 -8.18
CA VAL A 205 -19.05 -8.21 -8.21
C VAL A 205 -18.93 -9.39 -7.26
N VAL A 206 -19.36 -9.24 -6.00
CA VAL A 206 -19.29 -10.35 -5.03
C VAL A 206 -20.13 -11.53 -5.50
N ARG A 207 -21.33 -11.27 -6.04
CA ARG A 207 -22.17 -12.31 -6.62
C ARG A 207 -21.47 -13.04 -7.76
N GLU A 208 -20.77 -12.35 -8.65
CA GLU A 208 -20.07 -12.96 -9.79
C GLU A 208 -18.99 -13.93 -9.33
N VAL A 209 -18.20 -13.55 -8.32
CA VAL A 209 -17.19 -14.44 -7.70
C VAL A 209 -17.86 -15.68 -7.12
N VAL A 210 -18.98 -15.52 -6.41
CA VAL A 210 -19.73 -16.63 -5.81
C VAL A 210 -20.35 -17.54 -6.86
N VAL A 211 -20.93 -16.97 -7.93
CA VAL A 211 -21.52 -17.72 -9.04
C VAL A 211 -20.46 -18.51 -9.79
N TYR A 212 -19.29 -17.91 -10.04
CA TYR A 212 -18.16 -18.61 -10.64
C TYR A 212 -17.71 -19.79 -9.76
N ALA A 213 -17.44 -19.55 -8.48
CA ALA A 213 -16.99 -20.61 -7.57
C ALA A 213 -17.98 -21.80 -7.60
N ARG A 214 -19.28 -21.54 -7.52
CA ARG A 214 -20.32 -22.57 -7.57
C ARG A 214 -20.40 -23.28 -8.93
N SER A 215 -20.21 -22.58 -10.04
CA SER A 215 -20.30 -23.18 -11.39
C SER A 215 -19.19 -24.20 -11.67
N VAL A 216 -18.05 -24.07 -10.99
CA VAL A 216 -16.92 -25.02 -11.07
C VAL A 216 -16.82 -25.94 -9.84
N GLY A 217 -17.89 -26.01 -9.03
CA GLY A 217 -17.99 -26.91 -7.88
C GLY A 217 -17.08 -26.57 -6.70
N ILE A 218 -16.64 -25.31 -6.57
CA ILE A 218 -15.93 -24.80 -5.37
C ILE A 218 -16.99 -24.43 -4.33
N ARG A 219 -16.89 -25.00 -3.13
CA ARG A 219 -17.80 -24.61 -2.04
C ARG A 219 -17.41 -23.22 -1.55
N CYS A 220 -18.42 -22.38 -1.34
CA CYS A 220 -18.25 -21.05 -0.79
C CYS A 220 -19.42 -20.63 0.08
N SER A 221 -19.16 -19.76 1.05
CA SER A 221 -20.19 -19.22 1.94
C SER A 221 -19.84 -17.80 2.37
N GLY A 222 -20.76 -16.85 2.16
CA GLY A 222 -20.63 -15.52 2.76
C GLY A 222 -20.77 -15.58 4.28
N ARG A 223 -19.91 -14.86 5.01
CA ARG A 223 -19.90 -14.82 6.48
C ARG A 223 -20.05 -13.40 7.03
N GLY A 224 -20.04 -13.29 8.36
CA GLY A 224 -20.09 -12.00 9.06
C GLY A 224 -21.43 -11.28 8.90
N SER A 225 -21.40 -9.95 8.88
CA SER A 225 -22.63 -9.13 8.84
C SER A 225 -23.42 -9.28 7.54
N ALA A 226 -22.79 -9.73 6.45
CA ALA A 226 -23.48 -9.95 5.18
C ALA A 226 -24.65 -10.94 5.28
N ALA A 227 -24.62 -11.87 6.25
CA ALA A 227 -25.72 -12.80 6.53
C ALA A 227 -27.02 -12.11 6.98
N ASN A 228 -26.96 -10.86 7.42
CA ASN A 228 -28.13 -10.09 7.84
C ASN A 228 -28.90 -9.47 6.67
N SER A 229 -28.38 -9.54 5.44
CA SER A 229 -28.99 -8.94 4.26
C SER A 229 -29.83 -9.94 3.48
N LEU A 230 -31.09 -9.58 3.23
CA LEU A 230 -31.96 -10.30 2.32
C LEU A 230 -31.40 -10.23 0.90
N VAL A 231 -30.89 -9.08 0.46
CA VAL A 231 -30.23 -8.94 -0.85
C VAL A 231 -29.10 -9.96 -1.01
N ALA A 232 -28.18 -10.05 -0.04
CA ALA A 232 -27.08 -11.01 -0.09
C ALA A 232 -27.59 -12.46 -0.21
N TYR A 233 -28.64 -12.82 0.52
CA TYR A 233 -29.28 -14.13 0.46
C TYR A 233 -29.95 -14.43 -0.90
N LEU A 234 -30.63 -13.43 -1.49
CA LEU A 234 -31.34 -13.56 -2.76
C LEU A 234 -30.40 -13.62 -3.97
N LEU A 235 -29.27 -12.90 -3.89
CA LEU A 235 -28.19 -12.97 -4.88
C LEU A 235 -27.37 -14.26 -4.75
N GLY A 236 -27.53 -14.99 -3.64
CA GLY A 236 -26.83 -16.25 -3.38
C GLY A 236 -25.44 -16.06 -2.77
N ILE A 237 -25.10 -14.86 -2.30
CA ILE A 237 -23.85 -14.57 -1.60
C ILE A 237 -23.81 -15.30 -0.26
N THR A 238 -24.95 -15.29 0.45
CA THR A 238 -25.14 -16.01 1.71
C THR A 238 -26.25 -17.07 1.55
N GLU A 239 -26.21 -18.09 2.41
CA GLU A 239 -27.25 -19.13 2.48
C GLU A 239 -28.19 -18.99 3.70
N VAL A 240 -28.00 -17.93 4.50
CA VAL A 240 -28.80 -17.66 5.70
C VAL A 240 -30.02 -16.82 5.32
N ASP A 241 -31.22 -17.31 5.61
CA ASP A 241 -32.47 -16.55 5.47
C ASP A 241 -32.64 -15.56 6.64
N PRO A 242 -32.43 -14.26 6.43
CA PRO A 242 -32.43 -13.28 7.53
C PRO A 242 -33.83 -13.05 8.10
N ILE A 243 -34.89 -13.35 7.36
CA ILE A 243 -36.27 -13.21 7.84
C ILE A 243 -36.58 -14.32 8.83
N LYS A 244 -36.22 -15.57 8.48
CA LYS A 244 -36.41 -16.72 9.38
C LYS A 244 -35.58 -16.60 10.65
N GLN A 245 -34.37 -16.06 10.53
CA GLN A 245 -33.45 -15.88 11.65
C GLN A 245 -33.63 -14.54 12.39
N ASN A 246 -34.59 -13.71 11.98
CA ASN A 246 -34.87 -12.39 12.54
C ASN A 246 -33.62 -11.50 12.67
N LEU A 247 -32.79 -11.49 11.63
CA LEU A 247 -31.56 -10.71 11.55
C LEU A 247 -31.85 -9.27 11.10
N LEU A 248 -31.00 -8.34 11.55
CA LEU A 248 -31.16 -6.90 11.34
C LEU A 248 -30.20 -6.40 10.26
N PHE A 249 -30.76 -5.92 9.15
CA PHE A 249 -29.99 -5.36 8.03
C PHE A 249 -29.09 -4.19 8.45
N GLU A 250 -29.53 -3.36 9.39
CA GLU A 250 -28.82 -2.16 9.85
C GLU A 250 -27.49 -2.46 10.52
N ARG A 251 -27.32 -3.68 11.05
CA ARG A 251 -26.03 -4.17 11.57
C ARG A 251 -25.00 -4.38 10.47
N PHE A 252 -25.46 -4.55 9.23
CA PHE A 252 -24.62 -4.66 8.04
C PHE A 252 -24.48 -3.32 7.34
N LEU A 253 -25.60 -2.66 7.01
CA LEU A 253 -25.58 -1.42 6.24
C LEU A 253 -26.72 -0.49 6.68
N HIS A 254 -26.41 0.80 6.82
CA HIS A 254 -27.36 1.86 7.11
C HIS A 254 -26.85 3.18 6.54
N GLU A 255 -27.74 4.15 6.29
CA GLU A 255 -27.43 5.44 5.63
C GLU A 255 -26.36 6.27 6.34
N GLY A 256 -26.25 6.14 7.67
CA GLY A 256 -25.24 6.85 8.48
C GLY A 256 -23.83 6.23 8.45
N ARG A 257 -23.64 5.07 7.81
CA ARG A 257 -22.34 4.39 7.77
C ARG A 257 -21.41 5.09 6.78
N ARG A 258 -20.22 5.47 7.24
CA ARG A 258 -19.14 5.98 6.37
C ARG A 258 -18.25 4.82 5.93
N GLY A 259 -17.96 4.76 4.63
CA GLY A 259 -17.04 3.80 4.03
C GLY A 259 -17.68 2.49 3.56
N MET A 260 -16.91 1.75 2.76
CA MET A 260 -17.33 0.52 2.10
C MET A 260 -17.68 -0.59 3.11
N PRO A 261 -18.83 -1.28 2.97
CA PRO A 261 -19.13 -2.44 3.81
C PRO A 261 -18.24 -3.63 3.45
N ASP A 262 -18.07 -4.53 4.40
CA ASP A 262 -17.28 -5.75 4.21
C ASP A 262 -18.20 -6.94 3.93
N ILE A 263 -17.94 -7.65 2.83
CA ILE A 263 -18.59 -8.91 2.48
C ILE A 263 -17.51 -9.97 2.29
N ASP A 264 -17.23 -10.68 3.39
CA ASP A 264 -16.33 -11.81 3.40
C ASP A 264 -17.00 -13.06 2.81
N VAL A 265 -16.32 -13.72 1.88
CA VAL A 265 -16.72 -15.02 1.34
C VAL A 265 -15.62 -16.05 1.62
N ASP A 266 -15.99 -17.11 2.32
CA ASP A 266 -15.14 -18.27 2.53
C ASP A 266 -15.17 -19.17 1.29
N PHE A 267 -14.01 -19.70 0.89
CA PHE A 267 -13.87 -20.66 -0.21
C PHE A 267 -13.11 -21.90 0.28
N ASP A 268 -13.31 -23.03 -0.40
CA ASP A 268 -12.49 -24.23 -0.18
C ASP A 268 -10.99 -23.89 -0.27
N THR A 269 -10.24 -24.13 0.82
CA THR A 269 -8.85 -23.70 0.96
C THR A 269 -7.95 -24.20 -0.17
N SER A 270 -8.12 -25.46 -0.60
CA SER A 270 -7.33 -26.08 -1.66
C SER A 270 -7.60 -25.49 -3.05
N ARG A 271 -8.74 -24.80 -3.24
CA ARG A 271 -9.19 -24.27 -4.53
C ARG A 271 -9.31 -22.74 -4.56
N ARG A 272 -8.99 -22.05 -3.46
CA ARG A 272 -9.02 -20.58 -3.37
C ARG A 272 -8.22 -19.90 -4.48
N ASN A 273 -7.08 -20.47 -4.87
CA ASN A 273 -6.23 -19.92 -5.93
C ASN A 273 -6.92 -19.91 -7.30
N GLU A 274 -7.85 -20.82 -7.57
CA GLU A 274 -8.63 -20.81 -8.82
C GLU A 274 -9.54 -19.59 -8.90
N VAL A 275 -10.15 -19.21 -7.77
CA VAL A 275 -11.00 -18.02 -7.65
C VAL A 275 -10.16 -16.76 -7.83
N ILE A 276 -9.01 -16.66 -7.15
CA ILE A 276 -8.08 -15.52 -7.31
C ILE A 276 -7.63 -15.38 -8.77
N ALA A 277 -7.22 -16.49 -9.40
CA ALA A 277 -6.80 -16.48 -10.79
C ALA A 277 -7.95 -16.12 -11.74
N TRP A 278 -9.17 -16.52 -11.44
CA TRP A 278 -10.35 -16.08 -12.18
C TRP A 278 -10.60 -14.58 -12.00
N MET A 279 -10.54 -14.04 -10.78
CA MET A 279 -10.69 -12.61 -10.53
C MET A 279 -9.66 -11.81 -11.35
N ALA A 280 -8.38 -12.20 -11.28
CA ALA A 280 -7.31 -11.53 -12.02
C ALA A 280 -7.50 -11.57 -13.55
N ARG A 281 -7.97 -12.70 -14.11
CA ARG A 281 -8.28 -12.79 -15.55
C ARG A 281 -9.44 -11.91 -16.00
N ASN A 282 -10.42 -11.68 -15.13
CA ASN A 282 -11.62 -10.92 -15.50
C ASN A 282 -11.47 -9.42 -15.24
N TRP A 283 -10.86 -9.02 -14.13
CA TRP A 283 -10.68 -7.61 -13.76
C TRP A 283 -9.28 -7.05 -14.06
N GLY A 284 -8.35 -7.87 -14.56
CA GLY A 284 -6.98 -7.46 -14.89
C GLY A 284 -5.98 -7.84 -13.79
N GLU A 285 -4.81 -8.33 -14.19
CA GLU A 285 -3.72 -8.65 -13.26
C GLU A 285 -3.14 -7.38 -12.63
N GLU A 286 -3.19 -6.26 -13.35
CA GLU A 286 -2.79 -4.92 -12.93
C GLU A 286 -3.73 -4.30 -11.89
N HIS A 287 -4.96 -4.81 -11.78
CA HIS A 287 -5.99 -4.33 -10.86
C HIS A 287 -6.29 -5.32 -9.71
N THR A 288 -5.60 -6.47 -9.70
CA THR A 288 -5.83 -7.53 -8.71
C THR A 288 -4.55 -7.87 -7.97
N ALA A 289 -4.56 -7.74 -6.64
CA ALA A 289 -3.42 -8.11 -5.80
C ALA A 289 -3.90 -8.76 -4.49
N MET A 290 -3.04 -9.60 -3.91
CA MET A 290 -3.23 -10.04 -2.53
C MET A 290 -2.70 -8.99 -1.57
N THR A 291 -3.43 -8.74 -0.49
CA THR A 291 -2.95 -7.91 0.61
C THR A 291 -1.79 -8.62 1.32
N ALA A 292 -0.74 -7.87 1.64
CA ALA A 292 0.43 -8.40 2.34
C ALA A 292 0.16 -8.42 3.86
N ASN A 293 0.62 -9.49 4.52
CA ASN A 293 0.65 -9.57 5.97
C ASN A 293 2.03 -9.14 6.47
N VAL A 294 2.07 -8.18 7.39
CA VAL A 294 3.30 -7.74 8.05
C VAL A 294 3.39 -8.46 9.39
N ASN A 295 4.36 -9.38 9.50
CA ASN A 295 4.65 -10.08 10.74
C ASN A 295 5.65 -9.26 11.55
N THR A 296 5.19 -8.70 12.67
CA THR A 296 5.98 -7.93 13.64
C THR A 296 6.50 -8.78 14.78
#